data_AF-A0A4Q3UTB7-F1
#
_entry.id   AF-A0A4Q3UTB7-F1
#
_cell.length_a   1.000
_cell.length_b   1.000
_cell.length_c   1.000
_cell.angle_alpha   90.00
_cell.angle_beta   90.00
_cell.angle_gamma   90.00
#
_symmetry.space_group_name_H-M   'P 1'
#
loop_
_entity.id
_entity.type
_entity.pdbx_description
1 polymer ?
#
loop_
_entity_poly.entity_id
_entity_poly.type
_entity_poly.pdbx_seq_one_letter_code
_entity_poly.pdbx_strand_id
1 'polypeptide(L)'
;MQKKSTGFRWLRRLLRVLIIVAGLFIVACLIFDHFVQYRKSDEELKQIFAERKIDGQILYYTSHGRTIRYASVGNDSLPTLLMLHGSPGSMSYYSGRYADTVIQKHFKIFTVDRPGYGYSGLGDPVPSIQEQAEMIRPILDSLHHAKHPIIVAGGSYGASIASRLAMDHPELIDGLVLSGPALGPGMEKMFWFTPIIEHGSFRWFIPRIFRSANTEKMHHRQELEKMLPFWKDIRVPVVLPARRK
;
A
#
# COMPACT_ATOMS: atom_id res chain seq x y z
N MET A 1 2.15 -28.77 -64.60
CA MET A 1 3.20 -28.28 -63.67
C MET A 1 2.54 -27.65 -62.45
N GLN A 2 2.49 -28.34 -61.31
CA GLN A 2 1.88 -27.84 -60.07
C GLN A 2 3.00 -27.55 -59.06
N LYS A 3 3.39 -26.28 -58.91
CA LYS A 3 4.34 -25.83 -57.88
C LYS A 3 3.70 -26.02 -56.51
N LYS A 4 4.07 -27.10 -55.80
CA LYS A 4 3.64 -27.34 -54.42
C LYS A 4 4.17 -26.22 -53.52
N SER A 5 3.26 -25.53 -52.83
CA SER A 5 3.52 -24.42 -51.89
C SER A 5 4.11 -24.89 -50.55
N THR A 6 5.15 -25.72 -50.59
CA THR A 6 5.82 -26.29 -49.41
C THR A 6 6.59 -25.26 -48.56
N GLY A 7 6.84 -24.06 -49.08
CA GLY A 7 7.71 -23.05 -48.46
C GLY A 7 7.24 -22.44 -47.13
N PHE A 8 5.98 -22.60 -46.73
CA PHE A 8 5.41 -21.90 -45.56
C PHE A 8 4.93 -22.81 -44.40
N ARG A 9 5.02 -24.15 -44.53
CA ARG A 9 4.57 -25.07 -43.46
C ARG A 9 5.42 -24.98 -42.20
N TRP A 10 6.73 -24.81 -42.33
CA TRP A 10 7.64 -24.66 -41.18
C TRP A 10 7.40 -23.32 -40.48
N LEU A 11 7.17 -22.24 -41.23
CA LEU A 11 6.87 -20.91 -40.67
C LEU A 11 5.54 -20.92 -39.90
N ARG A 12 4.50 -21.58 -40.43
CA ARG A 12 3.22 -21.76 -39.71
C ARG A 12 3.38 -22.59 -38.43
N ARG A 13 4.25 -23.61 -38.43
CA ARG A 13 4.56 -24.41 -37.23
C ARG A 13 5.32 -23.58 -36.20
N LEU A 14 6.33 -22.82 -36.63
CA LEU A 14 7.10 -21.92 -35.77
C LEU A 14 6.19 -20.86 -35.12
N LEU A 15 5.35 -20.20 -35.92
CA LEU A 15 4.37 -19.22 -35.43
C LEU A 15 3.42 -19.82 -34.39
N ARG A 16 2.90 -21.04 -34.63
CA ARG A 16 2.04 -21.73 -33.65
C ARG A 16 2.78 -22.00 -32.34
N VAL A 17 4.02 -22.48 -32.41
CA VAL A 17 4.84 -22.71 -31.21
C VAL A 17 5.08 -21.41 -30.46
N LEU A 18 5.44 -20.32 -31.15
CA LEU A 18 5.63 -19.02 -30.54
C LEU A 18 4.37 -18.49 -29.85
N ILE A 19 3.19 -18.65 -30.47
CA ILE A 19 1.91 -18.27 -29.88
C ILE A 19 1.62 -19.08 -28.61
N ILE A 20 1.84 -20.41 -28.66
CA ILE A 20 1.63 -21.28 -27.49
C ILE A 20 2.57 -20.89 -26.35
N VAL A 21 3.86 -20.68 -26.64
CA VAL A 21 4.87 -20.28 -25.65
C VAL A 21 4.52 -18.91 -25.06
N ALA A 22 4.13 -17.94 -25.89
CA ALA A 22 3.69 -16.62 -25.42
C ALA A 22 2.43 -16.72 -24.53
N GLY A 23 1.47 -17.57 -24.90
CA GLY A 23 0.28 -17.83 -24.10
C GLY A 23 0.61 -18.42 -22.73
N LEU A 24 1.48 -19.44 -22.69
CA LEU A 24 1.96 -20.05 -21.44
C LEU A 24 2.70 -19.04 -20.56
N PHE A 25 3.53 -18.19 -21.17
CA PHE A 25 4.24 -17.13 -20.46
C PHE A 25 3.27 -16.11 -19.83
N ILE A 26 2.25 -15.66 -20.56
CA ILE A 26 1.23 -14.75 -20.03
C ILE A 26 0.49 -15.40 -18.85
N VAL A 27 0.08 -16.66 -18.97
CA VAL A 27 -0.56 -17.40 -17.87
C VAL A 27 0.36 -17.48 -16.65
N ALA A 28 1.65 -17.77 -16.85
CA ALA A 28 2.63 -17.79 -15.76
C ALA A 28 2.75 -16.42 -15.07
N CYS A 29 2.79 -15.32 -15.84
CA CYS A 29 2.80 -13.96 -15.28
C CYS A 29 1.54 -13.66 -14.46
N LEU A 30 0.35 -14.08 -14.91
CA LEU A 30 -0.91 -13.86 -14.18
C LEU A 30 -0.97 -14.68 -12.89
N ILE A 31 -0.51 -15.93 -12.93
CA ILE A 31 -0.39 -16.78 -11.74
C ILE A 31 0.60 -16.14 -10.76
N PHE A 32 1.76 -15.71 -11.24
CA PHE A 32 2.76 -15.05 -10.40
C PHE A 32 2.21 -13.77 -9.77
N ASP A 33 1.52 -12.91 -10.54
CA ASP A 33 0.82 -11.73 -10.01
C ASP A 33 -0.14 -12.10 -8.89
N HIS A 34 -0.91 -13.18 -9.04
CA HIS A 34 -1.86 -13.64 -8.02
C HIS A 34 -1.18 -13.97 -6.68
N PHE A 35 -0.02 -14.61 -6.70
CA PHE A 35 0.67 -15.04 -5.48
C PHE A 35 1.43 -13.94 -4.73
N VAL A 36 1.76 -12.81 -5.39
CA VAL A 36 2.63 -11.77 -4.79
C VAL A 36 1.89 -10.52 -4.34
N GLN A 37 0.56 -10.50 -4.33
CA GLN A 37 -0.22 -9.26 -4.10
C GLN A 37 -0.12 -8.69 -2.68
N TYR A 38 0.44 -9.44 -1.72
CA TYR A 38 0.60 -9.06 -0.32
C TYR A 38 -0.68 -8.49 0.32
N ARG A 39 -1.84 -9.07 -0.05
CA ARG A 39 -3.16 -8.69 0.46
C ARG A 39 -3.97 -9.94 0.81
N LYS A 40 -4.80 -9.81 1.85
CA LYS A 40 -5.81 -10.79 2.25
C LYS A 40 -7.19 -10.30 1.87
N SER A 41 -8.04 -11.21 1.41
CA SER A 41 -9.45 -10.90 1.14
C SER A 41 -10.22 -10.57 2.41
N ASP A 42 -11.44 -10.07 2.24
CA ASP A 42 -12.31 -9.78 3.38
C ASP A 42 -12.68 -11.06 4.14
N GLU A 43 -12.88 -12.16 3.41
CA GLU A 43 -13.17 -13.49 3.94
C GLU A 43 -11.99 -14.02 4.77
N GLU A 44 -10.77 -13.93 4.25
CA GLU A 44 -9.57 -14.33 4.98
C GLU A 44 -9.39 -13.51 6.26
N LEU A 45 -9.64 -12.20 6.22
CA LEU A 45 -9.53 -11.33 7.40
C LEU A 45 -10.66 -11.59 8.40
N LYS A 46 -11.90 -11.80 7.95
CA LYS A 46 -13.04 -12.20 8.79
C LYS A 46 -12.80 -13.55 9.45
N GLN A 47 -12.18 -14.50 8.75
CA GLN A 47 -11.77 -15.77 9.32
C GLN A 47 -10.73 -15.57 10.43
N ILE A 48 -9.71 -14.75 10.20
CA ILE A 48 -8.72 -14.39 11.23
C ILE A 48 -9.40 -13.74 12.44
N PHE A 49 -10.38 -12.86 12.21
CA PHE A 49 -11.13 -12.23 13.29
C PHE A 49 -11.92 -13.27 14.11
N ALA A 50 -12.63 -14.17 13.44
CA ALA A 50 -13.39 -15.23 14.10
C ALA A 50 -12.49 -16.20 14.88
N GLU A 51 -11.42 -16.72 14.25
CA GLU A 51 -10.49 -17.69 14.86
C GLU A 51 -9.80 -17.13 16.10
N ARG A 52 -9.41 -15.85 16.05
CA ARG A 52 -8.70 -15.18 17.14
C ARG A 52 -9.62 -14.42 18.08
N LYS A 53 -10.94 -14.52 17.91
CA LYS A 53 -11.96 -13.80 18.69
C LYS A 53 -11.70 -12.29 18.75
N ILE A 54 -11.29 -11.72 17.63
CA ILE A 54 -11.08 -10.28 17.47
C ILE A 54 -12.41 -9.63 17.15
N ASP A 55 -12.78 -8.62 17.92
CA ASP A 55 -13.89 -7.72 17.57
C ASP A 55 -13.39 -6.71 16.53
N GLY A 56 -13.78 -6.93 15.27
CA GLY A 56 -13.25 -6.18 14.14
C GLY A 56 -14.18 -6.13 12.95
N GLN A 57 -14.14 -5.02 12.23
CA GLN A 57 -14.93 -4.76 11.02
C GLN A 57 -14.03 -4.37 9.86
N ILE A 58 -14.41 -4.79 8.66
CA ILE A 58 -13.78 -4.36 7.40
C ILE A 58 -14.76 -3.41 6.74
N LEU A 59 -14.28 -2.22 6.42
CA LEU A 59 -15.09 -1.08 6.03
C LEU A 59 -14.50 -0.44 4.77
N TYR A 60 -15.36 0.29 4.07
CA TYR A 60 -15.03 0.95 2.82
C TYR A 60 -15.63 2.34 2.79
N TYR A 61 -14.92 3.27 2.15
CA TYR A 61 -15.46 4.57 1.76
C TYR A 61 -14.89 4.97 0.41
N THR A 62 -15.48 5.97 -0.22
CA THR A 62 -14.97 6.55 -1.47
C THR A 62 -14.30 7.88 -1.18
N SER A 63 -13.10 8.07 -1.69
CA SER A 63 -12.38 9.35 -1.67
C SER A 63 -11.70 9.58 -3.01
N HIS A 64 -11.85 10.77 -3.58
CA HIS A 64 -11.25 11.14 -4.88
C HIS A 64 -11.56 10.13 -6.01
N GLY A 65 -12.81 9.63 -6.05
CA GLY A 65 -13.24 8.65 -7.05
C GLY A 65 -12.69 7.24 -6.85
N ARG A 66 -12.00 6.97 -5.74
CA ARG A 66 -11.41 5.67 -5.40
C ARG A 66 -12.02 5.09 -4.14
N THR A 67 -12.35 3.81 -4.19
CA THR A 67 -12.75 3.05 -3.01
C THR A 67 -11.52 2.75 -2.15
N ILE A 68 -11.57 3.10 -0.87
CA ILE A 68 -10.53 2.83 0.12
C ILE A 68 -11.04 1.78 1.11
N ARG A 69 -10.30 0.67 1.24
CA ARG A 69 -10.56 -0.37 2.25
C ARG A 69 -9.77 -0.08 3.52
N TYR A 70 -10.42 -0.25 4.66
CA TYR A 70 -9.77 -0.20 5.96
C TYR A 70 -10.41 -1.21 6.93
N ALA A 71 -9.75 -1.47 8.05
CA ALA A 71 -10.29 -2.24 9.16
C ALA A 71 -10.29 -1.41 10.44
N SER A 72 -11.31 -1.65 11.27
CA SER A 72 -11.46 -1.10 12.62
C SER A 72 -11.53 -2.28 13.59
N VAL A 73 -10.67 -2.32 14.59
CA VAL A 73 -10.53 -3.42 15.55
C VAL A 73 -10.43 -2.89 16.97
N GLY A 74 -11.19 -3.48 17.90
CA GLY A 74 -11.17 -3.11 19.32
C GLY A 74 -12.22 -2.08 19.72
N ASN A 75 -12.08 -1.53 20.92
CA ASN A 75 -13.13 -0.79 21.63
C ASN A 75 -13.14 0.71 21.29
N ASP A 76 -14.32 1.25 20.96
CA ASP A 76 -14.57 2.66 20.63
C ASP A 76 -14.23 3.66 21.74
N SER A 77 -14.12 3.21 22.99
CA SER A 77 -13.77 4.05 24.15
C SER A 77 -12.26 4.25 24.35
N LEU A 78 -11.42 3.64 23.50
CA LEU A 78 -9.96 3.70 23.62
C LEU A 78 -9.36 4.73 22.64
N PRO A 79 -8.16 5.28 22.93
CA PRO A 79 -7.35 6.03 21.98
C PRO A 79 -7.21 5.31 20.64
N THR A 80 -7.18 6.05 19.54
CA THR A 80 -7.03 5.46 18.21
C THR A 80 -5.55 5.28 17.86
N LEU A 81 -5.23 4.13 17.28
CA LEU A 81 -3.98 3.84 16.58
C LEU A 81 -4.26 3.55 15.10
N LEU A 82 -4.02 4.52 14.22
CA LEU A 82 -4.08 4.35 12.76
C LEU A 82 -2.72 3.87 12.24
N MET A 83 -2.67 2.70 11.59
CA MET A 83 -1.44 2.12 11.05
C MET A 83 -1.40 2.14 9.53
N LEU A 84 -0.34 2.73 8.97
CA LEU A 84 -0.10 2.90 7.54
C LEU A 84 1.05 2.00 7.08
N HIS A 85 0.76 1.06 6.18
CA HIS A 85 1.75 0.12 5.67
C HIS A 85 2.77 0.78 4.73
N GLY A 86 3.93 0.15 4.54
CA GLY A 86 4.97 0.60 3.62
C GLY A 86 4.71 0.24 2.15
N SER A 87 5.75 0.27 1.33
CA SER A 87 5.71 -0.07 -0.09
C SER A 87 6.72 -1.18 -0.41
N PRO A 88 6.32 -2.29 -1.08
CA PRO A 88 4.94 -2.74 -1.29
C PRO A 88 4.27 -3.23 0.01
N GLY A 89 2.93 -3.24 0.06
CA GLY A 89 2.19 -3.79 1.21
C GLY A 89 0.68 -3.68 1.11
N SER A 90 -0.01 -3.98 2.19
CA SER A 90 -1.44 -3.72 2.40
C SER A 90 -1.72 -3.68 3.91
N MET A 91 -2.95 -3.36 4.32
CA MET A 91 -3.39 -3.45 5.73
C MET A 91 -3.21 -4.85 6.31
N SER A 92 -3.17 -5.86 5.44
CA SER A 92 -2.96 -7.28 5.82
C SER A 92 -1.62 -7.52 6.52
N TYR A 93 -0.62 -6.64 6.33
CA TYR A 93 0.64 -6.69 7.06
C TYR A 93 0.44 -6.63 8.59
N TYR A 94 -0.65 -5.99 9.04
CA TYR A 94 -0.99 -5.83 10.44
C TYR A 94 -1.92 -6.92 10.98
N SER A 95 -2.31 -7.92 10.17
CA SER A 95 -3.29 -8.93 10.59
C SER A 95 -2.87 -9.71 11.84
N GLY A 96 -1.56 -9.92 12.01
CA GLY A 96 -1.01 -10.53 13.21
C GLY A 96 -1.14 -9.67 14.47
N ARG A 97 -1.13 -8.34 14.33
CA ARG A 97 -1.20 -7.37 15.44
C ARG A 97 -2.62 -7.12 15.92
N TYR A 98 -3.62 -7.48 15.12
CA TYR A 98 -5.02 -7.34 15.55
C TYR A 98 -5.33 -8.12 16.82
N ALA A 99 -4.65 -9.25 17.09
CA ALA A 99 -4.82 -10.03 18.32
C ALA A 99 -3.75 -9.73 19.40
N ASP A 100 -2.93 -8.69 19.21
CA ASP A 100 -1.94 -8.30 20.22
C ASP A 100 -2.67 -7.73 21.44
N THR A 101 -2.60 -8.46 22.55
CA THR A 101 -3.33 -8.10 23.79
C THR A 101 -2.82 -6.82 24.42
N VAL A 102 -1.55 -6.45 24.20
CA VAL A 102 -1.00 -5.19 24.70
C VAL A 102 -1.59 -4.04 23.89
N ILE A 103 -1.63 -4.17 22.55
CA ILE A 103 -2.21 -3.10 21.71
C ILE A 103 -3.71 -2.96 21.96
N GLN A 104 -4.47 -4.07 21.94
CA GLN A 104 -5.93 -4.03 22.14
C GLN A 104 -6.34 -3.47 23.51
N LYS A 105 -5.52 -3.64 24.55
CA LYS A 105 -5.81 -3.08 25.89
C LYS A 105 -5.73 -1.55 25.92
N HIS A 106 -4.94 -0.95 25.03
CA HIS A 106 -4.62 0.47 25.07
C HIS A 106 -5.18 1.25 23.89
N PHE A 107 -5.48 0.60 22.77
CA PHE A 107 -5.86 1.27 21.54
C PHE A 107 -6.99 0.57 20.80
N LYS A 108 -7.85 1.39 20.18
CA LYS A 108 -8.63 0.99 19.02
C LYS A 108 -7.74 1.06 17.79
N ILE A 109 -7.64 -0.04 17.06
CA ILE A 109 -6.74 -0.17 15.91
C ILE A 109 -7.51 0.15 14.64
N PHE A 110 -6.94 1.03 13.82
CA PHE A 110 -7.33 1.25 12.44
C PHE A 110 -6.18 0.90 11.53
N THR A 111 -6.47 0.22 10.42
CA THR A 111 -5.48 -0.06 9.38
C THR A 111 -6.10 0.13 8.02
N VAL A 112 -5.34 0.68 7.08
CA VAL A 112 -5.87 1.06 5.76
C VAL A 112 -5.03 0.44 4.65
N ASP A 113 -5.70 -0.05 3.61
CA ASP A 113 -5.05 -0.31 2.33
C ASP A 113 -4.80 1.04 1.68
N ARG A 114 -3.54 1.50 1.65
CA ARG A 114 -3.19 2.79 1.05
C ARG A 114 -3.63 2.84 -0.42
N PRO A 115 -3.95 4.03 -0.97
CA PRO A 115 -4.33 4.16 -2.38
C PRO A 115 -3.28 3.53 -3.30
N GLY A 116 -3.73 2.66 -4.20
CA GLY A 116 -2.85 1.90 -5.12
C GLY A 116 -2.44 0.53 -4.60
N TYR A 117 -2.87 0.14 -3.39
CA TYR A 117 -2.54 -1.13 -2.74
C TYR A 117 -3.78 -1.89 -2.30
N GLY A 118 -3.59 -3.16 -1.92
CA GLY A 118 -4.65 -3.98 -1.32
C GLY A 118 -5.91 -4.04 -2.17
N TYR A 119 -7.05 -3.70 -1.57
CA TYR A 119 -8.32 -3.54 -2.29
C TYR A 119 -8.66 -2.07 -2.61
N SER A 120 -7.73 -1.16 -2.34
CA SER A 120 -7.82 0.28 -2.64
C SER A 120 -7.17 0.66 -3.98
N GLY A 121 -7.38 -0.15 -5.03
CA GLY A 121 -6.86 0.12 -6.37
C GLY A 121 -5.48 -0.49 -6.70
N LEU A 122 -5.22 -1.73 -6.25
CA LEU A 122 -3.95 -2.43 -6.53
C LEU A 122 -3.55 -2.38 -8.01
N GLY A 123 -2.35 -1.86 -8.28
CA GLY A 123 -1.80 -1.75 -9.64
C GLY A 123 -2.15 -0.43 -10.35
N ASP A 124 -2.86 0.46 -9.68
CA ASP A 124 -3.19 1.82 -10.09
C ASP A 124 -2.64 2.83 -9.05
N PRO A 125 -1.32 3.10 -9.07
CA PRO A 125 -0.64 3.87 -8.02
C PRO A 125 -1.10 5.33 -7.98
N VAL A 126 -1.09 5.91 -6.79
CA VAL A 126 -1.19 7.36 -6.56
C VAL A 126 0.20 7.85 -6.16
N PRO A 127 0.98 8.47 -7.06
CA PRO A 127 2.36 8.82 -6.75
C PRO A 127 2.47 9.92 -5.69
N SER A 128 1.46 10.79 -5.58
CA SER A 128 1.54 11.92 -4.66
C SER A 128 1.32 11.51 -3.21
N ILE A 129 2.27 11.86 -2.34
CA ILE A 129 2.17 11.62 -0.90
C ILE A 129 1.01 12.43 -0.30
N GLN A 130 0.81 13.66 -0.78
CA GLN A 130 -0.28 14.52 -0.35
C GLN A 130 -1.64 13.91 -0.69
N GLU A 131 -1.82 13.53 -1.95
CA GLU A 131 -3.09 12.97 -2.41
C GLU A 131 -3.42 11.66 -1.66
N GLN A 132 -2.41 10.83 -1.38
CA GLN A 132 -2.62 9.67 -0.52
C GLN A 132 -3.06 10.04 0.90
N ALA A 133 -2.47 11.06 1.51
CA ALA A 133 -2.85 11.56 2.83
C ALA A 133 -4.31 12.08 2.81
N GLU A 134 -4.66 12.90 1.82
CA GLU A 134 -6.02 13.41 1.62
C GLU A 134 -7.04 12.30 1.38
N MET A 135 -6.66 11.24 0.67
CA MET A 135 -7.51 10.06 0.49
C MET A 135 -7.73 9.26 1.78
N ILE A 136 -6.80 9.30 2.72
CA ILE A 136 -6.87 8.58 4.01
C ILE A 136 -7.54 9.42 5.11
N ARG A 137 -7.44 10.75 5.02
CA ARG A 137 -8.01 11.73 5.97
C ARG A 137 -9.45 11.44 6.41
N PRO A 138 -10.38 10.95 5.57
CA PRO A 138 -11.75 10.66 6.01
C PRO A 138 -11.84 9.69 7.20
N ILE A 139 -10.84 8.81 7.39
CA ILE A 139 -10.75 7.97 8.60
C ILE A 139 -10.56 8.87 9.83
N LEU A 140 -9.64 9.83 9.77
CA LEU A 140 -9.39 10.78 10.87
C LEU A 140 -10.60 11.66 11.16
N ASP A 141 -11.26 12.18 10.12
CA ASP A 141 -12.46 13.02 10.27
C ASP A 141 -13.57 12.24 11.00
N SER A 142 -13.75 10.95 10.69
CA SER A 142 -14.75 10.10 11.36
C SER A 142 -14.48 9.88 12.86
N LEU A 143 -13.23 10.08 13.29
CA LEU A 143 -12.77 9.83 14.66
C LEU A 143 -12.67 11.09 15.50
N HIS A 144 -12.60 12.26 14.87
CA HIS A 144 -12.39 13.53 15.56
C HIS A 144 -13.43 13.81 16.65
N HIS A 145 -14.68 13.37 16.45
CA HIS A 145 -15.75 13.55 17.42
C HIS A 145 -15.64 12.66 18.66
N ALA A 146 -14.82 11.60 18.63
CA ALA A 146 -14.69 10.65 19.73
C ALA A 146 -13.93 11.22 20.95
N LYS A 147 -13.30 12.42 20.83
CA LYS A 147 -12.52 13.08 21.91
C LYS A 147 -11.44 12.20 22.55
N HIS A 148 -10.98 11.18 21.82
CA HIS A 148 -9.88 10.32 22.22
C HIS A 148 -8.63 10.66 21.42
N PRO A 149 -7.42 10.52 21.99
CA PRO A 149 -6.19 10.78 21.26
C PRO A 149 -6.05 9.91 20.00
N ILE A 150 -5.53 10.48 18.92
CA ILE A 150 -5.28 9.81 17.65
C ILE A 150 -3.78 9.72 17.40
N ILE A 151 -3.26 8.49 17.42
CA ILE A 151 -1.86 8.19 17.10
C ILE A 151 -1.79 7.60 15.70
N VAL A 152 -0.91 8.14 14.86
CA VAL A 152 -0.66 7.60 13.51
C VAL A 152 0.69 6.92 13.47
N ALA A 153 0.69 5.63 13.15
CA ALA A 153 1.88 4.80 13.01
C ALA A 153 2.16 4.52 11.53
N GLY A 154 3.37 4.83 11.06
CA GLY A 154 3.79 4.61 9.67
C GLY A 154 5.07 3.79 9.58
N GLY A 155 5.07 2.76 8.72
CA GLY A 155 6.27 1.97 8.44
C GLY A 155 6.84 2.24 7.05
N SER A 156 8.16 2.47 6.92
CA SER A 156 8.80 2.74 5.61
C SER A 156 8.10 3.88 4.87
N TYR A 157 7.59 3.66 3.65
CA TYR A 157 6.81 4.64 2.88
C TYR A 157 5.55 5.14 3.62
N GLY A 158 4.94 4.30 4.45
CA GLY A 158 3.80 4.69 5.29
C GLY A 158 4.17 5.77 6.30
N ALA A 159 5.45 5.91 6.68
CA ALA A 159 5.91 7.02 7.52
C ALA A 159 5.87 8.36 6.79
N SER A 160 6.10 8.39 5.47
CA SER A 160 5.99 9.60 4.65
C SER A 160 4.54 10.08 4.59
N ILE A 161 3.60 9.15 4.40
CA ILE A 161 2.16 9.46 4.45
C ILE A 161 1.72 9.90 5.85
N ALA A 162 2.15 9.21 6.91
CA ALA A 162 1.83 9.56 8.29
C ALA A 162 2.34 10.97 8.66
N SER A 163 3.57 11.28 8.25
CA SER A 163 4.16 12.60 8.46
C SER A 163 3.37 13.66 7.71
N ARG A 164 2.99 13.37 6.45
CA ARG A 164 2.19 14.30 5.65
C ARG A 164 0.81 14.57 6.25
N LEU A 165 0.12 13.54 6.73
CA LEU A 165 -1.16 13.71 7.46
C LEU A 165 -1.01 14.66 8.66
N ALA A 166 0.06 14.52 9.45
CA ALA A 166 0.32 15.39 10.59
C ALA A 166 0.74 16.82 10.21
N MET A 167 1.37 17.00 9.05
CA MET A 167 1.67 18.32 8.49
C MET A 167 0.38 19.04 8.06
N ASP A 168 -0.52 18.33 7.38
CA ASP A 168 -1.74 18.92 6.80
C ASP A 168 -2.86 19.08 7.85
N HIS A 169 -2.89 18.21 8.87
CA HIS A 169 -3.93 18.14 9.89
C HIS A 169 -3.36 18.07 11.31
N PRO A 170 -2.56 19.05 11.76
CA PRO A 170 -1.97 19.06 13.09
C PRO A 170 -3.00 19.10 14.23
N GLU A 171 -4.25 19.49 13.93
CA GLU A 171 -5.38 19.52 14.86
C GLU A 171 -6.06 18.16 15.08
N LEU A 172 -5.83 17.18 14.19
CA LEU A 172 -6.48 15.87 14.25
C LEU A 172 -5.60 14.77 14.87
N ILE A 173 -4.30 14.98 14.93
CA ILE A 173 -3.33 13.95 15.30
C ILE A 173 -2.65 14.38 16.60
N ASP A 174 -2.52 13.44 17.55
CA ASP A 174 -1.91 13.67 18.87
C ASP A 174 -0.52 13.07 18.99
N GLY A 175 -0.09 12.23 18.04
CA GLY A 175 1.25 11.66 18.05
C GLY A 175 1.58 10.80 16.83
N LEU A 176 2.88 10.65 16.57
CA LEU A 176 3.41 9.84 15.47
C LEU A 176 4.32 8.73 15.97
N VAL A 177 4.21 7.55 15.36
CA VAL A 177 5.15 6.44 15.53
C VAL A 177 5.71 6.03 14.17
N LEU A 178 6.97 6.33 13.90
CA LEU A 178 7.57 6.13 12.58
C LEU A 178 8.65 5.06 12.62
N SER A 179 8.40 3.91 11.98
CA SER A 179 9.29 2.75 11.99
C SER A 179 10.01 2.59 10.65
N GLY A 180 11.35 2.62 10.69
CA GLY A 180 12.19 2.60 9.49
C GLY A 180 11.78 3.64 8.45
N PRO A 181 11.63 4.93 8.83
CA PRO A 181 10.95 5.92 8.03
C PRO A 181 11.69 6.27 6.75
N ALA A 182 10.96 6.42 5.65
CA ALA A 182 11.50 6.76 4.34
C ALA A 182 11.32 8.27 4.04
N LEU A 183 12.00 9.13 4.81
CA LEU A 183 11.72 10.59 4.84
C LEU A 183 12.79 11.48 4.20
N GLY A 184 13.98 10.96 3.93
CA GLY A 184 15.08 11.74 3.37
C GLY A 184 15.02 11.79 1.84
N PRO A 185 14.82 12.97 1.22
CA PRO A 185 14.88 13.07 -0.25
C PRO A 185 16.20 12.52 -0.79
N GLY A 186 16.12 11.62 -1.77
CA GLY A 186 17.31 11.02 -2.41
C GLY A 186 18.06 9.97 -1.58
N MET A 187 17.60 9.62 -0.38
CA MET A 187 18.22 8.59 0.46
C MET A 187 17.86 7.16 0.04
N GLU A 188 16.77 6.99 -0.71
CA GLU A 188 16.39 5.67 -1.23
C GLU A 188 17.22 5.29 -2.46
N LYS A 189 17.72 4.05 -2.46
CA LYS A 189 18.47 3.50 -3.60
C LYS A 189 17.54 3.29 -4.78
N MET A 190 17.75 4.04 -5.86
CA MET A 190 17.15 3.76 -7.16
C MET A 190 18.04 2.79 -7.94
N PHE A 191 17.45 1.73 -8.50
CA PHE A 191 18.19 0.80 -9.35
C PHE A 191 18.09 1.27 -10.81
N TRP A 192 19.11 0.99 -11.61
CA TRP A 192 19.18 1.43 -13.01
C TRP A 192 18.02 0.92 -13.88
N PHE A 193 17.41 -0.21 -13.51
CA PHE A 193 16.29 -0.82 -14.24
C PHE A 193 14.90 -0.32 -13.80
N THR A 194 14.79 0.45 -12.71
CA THR A 194 13.50 0.97 -12.18
C THR A 194 12.70 1.77 -13.24
N PRO A 195 13.32 2.63 -14.08
CA PRO A 195 12.60 3.33 -15.14
C PRO A 195 12.10 2.40 -16.27
N ILE A 196 12.80 1.29 -16.53
CA ILE A 196 12.45 0.34 -17.60
C ILE A 196 11.12 -0.35 -17.29
N ILE A 197 10.88 -0.62 -16.00
CA ILE A 197 9.66 -1.28 -15.49
C ILE A 197 8.40 -0.40 -15.71
N GLU A 198 8.54 0.93 -15.80
CA GLU A 198 7.39 1.83 -16.08
C GLU A 198 6.97 1.86 -17.55
N HIS A 199 7.83 1.44 -18.47
CA HIS A 199 7.51 1.51 -19.88
C HIS A 199 6.31 0.60 -20.21
N GLY A 200 5.32 1.13 -20.92
CA GLY A 200 3.99 0.52 -21.04
C GLY A 200 3.97 -0.94 -21.53
N SER A 201 4.90 -1.32 -22.41
CA SER A 201 5.04 -2.71 -22.88
C SER A 201 5.60 -3.66 -21.84
N PHE A 202 6.48 -3.20 -20.94
CA PHE A 202 7.05 -4.03 -19.87
C PHE A 202 6.12 -4.07 -18.66
N ARG A 203 5.41 -2.97 -18.38
CA ARG A 203 4.45 -2.83 -17.28
C ARG A 203 3.36 -3.91 -17.27
N TRP A 204 3.00 -4.49 -18.42
CA TRP A 204 2.03 -5.60 -18.51
C TRP A 204 2.51 -6.91 -17.85
N PHE A 205 3.82 -7.14 -17.81
CA PHE A 205 4.41 -8.37 -17.27
C PHE A 205 4.85 -8.24 -15.82
N ILE A 206 4.73 -7.03 -15.26
CA ILE A 206 5.12 -6.73 -13.89
C ILE A 206 3.90 -6.90 -12.98
N PRO A 207 4.00 -7.71 -11.91
CA PRO A 207 2.91 -7.85 -10.94
C PRO A 207 2.44 -6.49 -10.42
N ARG A 208 1.12 -6.34 -10.26
CA ARG A 208 0.44 -5.09 -9.91
C ARG A 208 1.01 -4.42 -8.66
N ILE A 209 1.38 -5.23 -7.67
CA ILE A 209 2.00 -4.76 -6.43
C ILE A 209 3.34 -4.05 -6.69
N PHE A 210 4.14 -4.59 -7.61
CA PHE A 210 5.43 -4.03 -7.98
C PHE A 210 5.28 -2.84 -8.91
N ARG A 211 4.24 -2.82 -9.77
CA ARG A 211 3.89 -1.62 -10.53
C ARG A 211 3.63 -0.44 -9.60
N SER A 212 2.85 -0.68 -8.55
CA SER A 212 2.51 0.37 -7.59
C SER A 212 3.75 0.85 -6.83
N ALA A 213 4.55 -0.09 -6.31
CA ALA A 213 5.76 0.22 -5.58
C ALA A 213 6.85 0.89 -6.43
N ASN A 214 6.97 0.50 -7.70
CA ASN A 214 7.91 1.11 -8.63
C ASN A 214 7.53 2.56 -8.93
N THR A 215 6.24 2.82 -9.20
CA THR A 215 5.77 4.18 -9.47
C THR A 215 5.95 5.07 -8.24
N GLU A 216 5.60 4.61 -7.04
CA GLU A 216 5.88 5.37 -5.80
C GLU A 216 7.36 5.69 -5.66
N LYS A 217 8.23 4.71 -5.84
CA LYS A 217 9.68 4.86 -5.71
C LYS A 217 10.27 5.86 -6.70
N MET A 218 9.76 5.88 -7.94
CA MET A 218 10.22 6.82 -8.97
C MET A 218 9.91 8.28 -8.63
N HIS A 219 8.78 8.54 -7.97
CA HIS A 219 8.34 9.90 -7.63
C HIS A 219 8.71 10.31 -6.20
N HIS A 220 9.12 9.35 -5.36
CA HIS A 220 9.30 9.55 -3.93
C HIS A 220 10.22 10.72 -3.58
N ARG A 221 11.36 10.85 -4.27
CA ARG A 221 12.28 11.98 -4.04
C ARG A 221 11.57 13.33 -4.22
N GLN A 222 10.86 13.50 -5.33
CA GLN A 222 10.17 14.76 -5.65
C GLN A 222 9.05 15.04 -4.65
N GLU A 223 8.32 14.02 -4.23
CA GLU A 223 7.27 14.18 -3.22
C GLU A 223 7.83 14.54 -1.84
N LEU A 224 8.96 13.96 -1.43
CA LEU A 224 9.63 14.35 -0.18
C LEU A 224 10.20 15.77 -0.25
N GLU A 225 10.71 16.20 -1.41
CA GLU A 225 11.15 17.59 -1.62
C GLU A 225 9.99 18.58 -1.42
N LYS A 226 8.77 18.23 -1.87
CA LYS A 226 7.55 19.03 -1.63
C LYS A 226 7.16 19.12 -0.15
N MET A 227 7.53 18.13 0.67
CA MET A 227 7.23 18.13 2.11
C MET A 227 8.18 19.01 2.94
N LEU A 228 9.34 19.40 2.39
CA LEU A 228 10.38 20.11 3.15
C LEU A 228 9.89 21.37 3.88
N PRO A 229 9.05 22.24 3.29
CA PRO A 229 8.58 23.46 3.97
C PRO A 229 7.64 23.21 5.16
N PHE A 230 7.04 22.02 5.24
CA PHE A 230 5.96 21.69 6.18
C PHE A 230 6.42 20.92 7.42
N TRP A 231 7.71 20.56 7.53
CA TRP A 231 8.24 19.88 8.72
C TRP A 231 8.01 20.63 10.03
N LYS A 232 7.98 21.97 9.97
CA LYS A 232 7.68 22.85 11.10
C LYS A 232 6.23 22.73 11.62
N ASP A 233 5.34 22.16 10.82
CA ASP A 233 3.91 22.06 11.12
C ASP A 233 3.59 20.78 11.92
N ILE A 234 4.51 19.81 11.97
CA ILE A 234 4.43 18.69 12.91
C ILE A 234 4.76 19.18 14.32
N ARG A 235 3.73 19.35 15.14
CA ARG A 235 3.83 19.87 16.53
C ARG A 235 3.58 18.82 17.61
N VAL A 236 3.39 17.58 17.19
CA VAL A 236 3.04 16.45 18.05
C VAL A 236 4.29 15.65 18.43
N PRO A 237 4.25 14.90 19.55
CA PRO A 237 5.31 13.95 19.87
C PRO A 237 5.54 12.94 18.74
N VAL A 238 6.81 12.75 18.37
CA VAL A 238 7.22 11.77 17.34
C VAL A 238 8.13 10.73 17.98
N VAL A 239 7.74 9.47 17.87
CA VAL A 239 8.52 8.32 18.34
C VAL A 239 9.17 7.62 17.15
N LEU A 240 10.49 7.47 17.20
CA LEU A 240 11.28 6.66 16.29
C LEU A 240 11.75 5.40 17.03
N PRO A 241 11.06 4.25 16.92
CA PRO A 241 11.47 3.04 17.61
C PRO A 241 12.89 2.65 17.18
N ALA A 242 13.78 2.46 18.16
CA ALA A 242 15.14 2.03 17.87
C ALA A 242 15.12 0.71 17.09
N ARG A 243 15.99 0.58 16.08
CA ARG A 243 16.28 -0.73 15.49
C ARG A 243 16.78 -1.63 16.63
N ARG A 244 16.05 -2.70 16.95
CA ARG A 244 16.62 -3.79 17.74
C ARG A 244 17.88 -4.25 16.99
N LYS A 245 19.04 -4.09 17.63
CA LYS A 245 20.33 -4.60 17.13
C LYS A 245 20.30 -6.11 17.11
#